data_AF-A0A7V5IDM9-F1
#
_entry.id   AF-A0A7V5IDM9-F1
#
_cell.length_a   1.000
_cell.length_b   1.000
_cell.length_c   1.000
_cell.angle_alpha   90.00
_cell.angle_beta   90.00
_cell.angle_gamma   90.00
#
_symmetry.space_group_name_H-M   'P 1'
#
loop_
_entity.id
_entity.type
_entity.pdbx_description
1 polymer ?
#
loop_
_entity_poly.entity_id
_entity_poly.type
_entity_poly.pdbx_seq_one_letter_code
_entity_poly.pdbx_strand_id
1 'polypeptide(L)' 'LQITPEQIIDAMDGLPPEHRHCADLACNTLKEALRDYLKKRREPWKVVYKK' A
#
# COMPACT_ATOMS: atom_id res chain seq x y z
N LEU A 1 -3.86 -10.79 3.56
CA LEU A 1 -4.22 -10.16 2.27
C LEU A 1 -2.97 -10.09 1.40
N GLN A 2 -2.94 -10.80 0.29
CA GLN A 2 -1.98 -10.54 -0.78
C GLN A 2 -2.74 -9.69 -1.81
N ILE A 3 -2.46 -8.38 -1.84
CA ILE A 3 -2.90 -7.49 -2.92
C ILE A 3 -1.75 -7.44 -3.92
N THR A 4 -2.03 -7.71 -5.19
CA THR A 4 -1.07 -7.62 -6.30
C THR A 4 -1.39 -6.43 -7.21
N PRO A 5 -0.40 -5.92 -7.95
CA PRO A 5 -0.62 -4.88 -8.97
C PRO A 5 -1.66 -5.30 -10.02
N GLU A 6 -1.68 -6.58 -10.41
CA GLU A 6 -2.63 -7.14 -11.38
C GLU A 6 -4.07 -7.05 -10.86
N GLN A 7 -4.30 -7.39 -9.58
CA GLN A 7 -5.62 -7.23 -8.98
C GLN A 7 -6.10 -5.78 -8.95
N ILE A 8 -5.16 -4.83 -8.81
CA ILE A 8 -5.47 -3.40 -8.85
C ILE A 8 -5.82 -2.97 -10.29
N ILE A 9 -5.10 -3.48 -11.28
CA ILE A 9 -5.37 -3.23 -12.71
C ILE A 9 -6.74 -3.82 -13.10
N ASP A 10 -7.01 -5.07 -12.73
CA ASP A 10 -8.25 -5.76 -13.03
C ASP A 10 -9.45 -5.08 -12.37
N ALA A 11 -9.29 -4.59 -11.13
CA ALA A 11 -10.33 -3.83 -10.43
C ALA A 11 -10.65 -2.47 -11.06
N MET A 12 -9.74 -1.92 -11.88
CA MET A 12 -9.95 -0.68 -12.63
C MET A 12 -10.47 -0.92 -14.06
N ASP A 13 -10.92 -2.14 -14.37
CA ASP A 13 -11.27 -2.55 -15.74
C ASP A 13 -10.09 -2.44 -16.74
N GLY A 14 -8.88 -2.59 -16.21
CA GLY A 14 -7.64 -2.49 -16.96
C GLY A 14 -6.95 -1.13 -16.86
N LEU A 15 -5.73 -1.07 -17.37
CA LEU A 15 -4.91 0.14 -17.34
C LEU A 15 -4.02 0.18 -18.59
N PRO A 16 -3.81 1.36 -19.22
CA PRO A 16 -2.86 1.50 -20.31
C PRO A 16 -1.46 1.01 -19.90
N PRO A 17 -0.68 0.39 -20.82
CA PRO A 17 0.64 -0.16 -20.50
C PRO A 17 1.58 0.86 -19.81
N GLU A 18 1.53 2.11 -20.26
CA GLU A 18 2.30 3.23 -19.72
C GLU A 18 1.96 3.57 -18.27
N HIS A 19 0.74 3.25 -17.80
CA HIS A 19 0.28 3.53 -16.44
C HIS A 19 0.33 2.32 -15.51
N ARG A 20 0.71 1.13 -15.99
CA ARG A 20 0.76 -0.09 -15.15
C ARG A 20 1.69 0.04 -13.94
N HIS A 21 2.76 0.83 -14.06
CA HIS A 21 3.66 1.15 -12.95
C HIS A 21 2.96 1.86 -11.77
N CYS A 22 1.84 2.56 -12.02
CA CYS A 22 1.04 3.19 -10.98
C CYS A 22 0.36 2.14 -10.08
N ALA A 23 0.03 0.97 -10.62
CA ALA A 23 -0.53 -0.14 -9.85
C ALA A 23 0.52 -0.74 -8.90
N ASP A 24 1.78 -0.85 -9.34
CA ASP A 24 2.90 -1.25 -8.49
C ASP A 24 3.11 -0.27 -7.34
N LEU A 25 3.09 1.03 -7.65
CA LEU A 25 3.22 2.09 -6.66
C LEU A 25 2.09 2.01 -5.62
N ALA A 26 0.84 1.93 -6.07
CA ALA A 26 -0.32 1.81 -5.19
C ALA A 26 -0.23 0.57 -4.28
N CYS A 27 0.14 -0.58 -4.84
CA CYS A 27 0.34 -1.82 -4.11
C CYS A 27 1.40 -1.69 -3.01
N ASN A 28 2.55 -1.09 -3.33
CA ASN A 28 3.64 -0.88 -2.39
C ASN A 28 3.25 0.12 -1.29
N THR A 29 2.63 1.24 -1.65
CA THR A 29 2.16 2.24 -0.68
C THR A 29 1.14 1.65 0.29
N LEU A 30 0.21 0.80 -0.19
CA LEU A 30 -0.76 0.14 0.68
C LEU A 30 -0.08 -0.82 1.67
N LYS A 31 0.90 -1.60 1.21
CA LYS A 31 1.70 -2.48 2.09
C LYS A 31 2.45 -1.69 3.15
N GLU A 32 3.06 -0.57 2.79
CA GLU A 32 3.75 0.32 3.73
C GLU A 32 2.78 0.96 4.74
N ALA A 33 1.62 1.42 4.29
CA ALA A 33 0.59 1.98 5.18
C ALA A 33 0.11 0.95 6.22
N LEU A 34 -0.13 -0.30 5.80
CA LEU A 34 -0.49 -1.39 6.70
C LEU A 34 0.65 -1.72 7.68
N ARG A 35 1.90 -1.74 7.22
CA ARG A 35 3.08 -1.95 8.08
C ARG A 35 3.20 -0.84 9.13
N ASP A 36 3.05 0.43 8.74
CA ASP A 36 3.09 1.56 9.68
C ASP A 36 1.93 1.46 10.68
N TYR A 37 0.71 1.15 10.25
CA TYR A 37 -0.42 0.94 11.15
C TYR A 37 -0.16 -0.18 12.17
N LEU A 38 0.29 -1.35 11.72
CA LEU A 38 0.60 -2.49 12.60
C LEU A 38 1.73 -2.15 13.57
N LYS A 39 2.75 -1.41 13.13
CA LYS A 39 3.85 -0.95 13.98
C LYS A 39 3.35 0.00 15.06
N LYS A 40 2.53 1.00 14.69
CA LYS A 40 1.91 1.93 15.64
C LYS A 40 1.01 1.22 16.64
N ARG A 41 0.27 0.20 16.21
CA ARG A 41 -0.58 -0.61 17.10
C ARG A 41 0.24 -1.43 18.10
N ARG A 42 1.40 -1.96 17.69
CA ARG A 42 2.32 -2.71 18.57
C ARG A 42 3.11 -1.81 19.51
N GLU A 43 3.44 -0.60 19.06
CA GLU A 43 4.28 0.36 19.78
C GLU A 43 3.58 1.73 19.87
N PRO A 44 2.44 1.83 20.57
CA PRO A 44 1.60 3.04 20.58
C PRO A 44 2.35 4.25 21.15
N TRP A 45 3.28 4.01 22.08
CA TRP A 45 4.14 5.05 22.64
C TRP A 45 5.02 5.74 21.58
N LYS A 46 5.47 5.05 20.52
CA LYS A 46 6.29 5.67 19.45
C LYS A 46 5.51 6.69 18.61
N VAL A 47 4.18 6.65 18.63
CA VAL A 47 3.34 7.66 17.97
C VAL A 47 3.48 9.01 18.66
N VAL A 48 3.61 9.00 20.00
CA VAL A 48 3.74 10.22 20.82
C VAL A 48 5.08 10.93 20.58
N TYR A 49 6.11 10.19 20.16
CA TYR A 49 7.46 10.72 19.94
C TYR A 49 7.86 10.87 18.47
N LYS A 50 6.96 10.61 17.52
CA LYS A 50 7.17 10.89 16.09
C LYS A 50 7.05 12.42 15.90
N LYS A 51 8.18 13.13 16.06
CA LYS A 51 8.33 14.55 15.72
C LYS A 51 8.41 14.74 14.22
#